data_AF-A0A9W8YV27-F1
#
_entry.id   AF-A0A9W8YV27-F1
#
_cell.length_a   1.000
_cell.length_b   1.000
_cell.length_c   1.000
_cell.angle_alpha   90.00
_cell.angle_beta   90.00
_cell.angle_gamma   90.00
#
_symmetry.space_group_name_H-M   'P 1'
#
loop_
_entity.id
_entity.type
_entity.pdbx_description
1 polymer ?
#
loop_
_entity_poly.entity_id
_entity_poly.type
_entity_poly.pdbx_seq_one_letter_code
_entity_poly.pdbx_strand_id
1 'polypeptide(L)'
;MVPQDLEKILRKYDVSIDSSALQSVWEDEEQGRLLSEWAKTHSTSDTLLTKEELNLYLSLERNGRAQDLVESTELSTVQAFSDEEIKKAIEELRQSTEVINKQTEALRQQQDALSRLLSTSGKFGDARSGLEVRRLHKWESDRKALNTTVELLSQSLDYRLAELQQQTKSSSDGVTKLIDDMLHSDDKLLSSLQKLGWELDTEDPEETESVTKLRDICARLIKYTVECIRTKLDRVYLETLQTFPASGADDHAAKEDIEAQQEELEELYSEILPVAQMSVEQQWLEPSLKTLSFKNGSSLSRSAEALGYTLDCLDYLLDRTDLALNRVLTLKSHETAAAALLATAKHEVSTPVTSSTSHPHTTSSRPKSLITDTMMTPAPSRTAPPSNRRRSSFSTPYDAPLDHLSDSLALSLPSSSPTVHLRHTLHDRLQTLANITRTTQSTLEHTAAAHIADARIAIQLVRDSVLAESPFAEVHLVDPGIESSIGVLGQEVGKLSVRLDGVEREARVVGQGRNVRREEMVARWGGRG
;
A
#
# COMPACT_ATOMS: atom_id res chain seq x y z
N MET A 1 -90.38 74.84 -14.01
CA MET A 1 -89.18 74.45 -14.76
C MET A 1 -89.08 75.39 -15.92
N VAL A 2 -87.87 75.87 -16.17
CA VAL A 2 -87.59 77.07 -16.95
C VAL A 2 -87.84 76.79 -18.44
N PRO A 3 -88.40 77.73 -19.23
CA PRO A 3 -88.62 77.58 -20.68
C PRO A 3 -87.34 77.21 -21.46
N GLN A 4 -86.18 77.54 -20.90
CA GLN A 4 -84.86 77.27 -21.46
C GLN A 4 -84.47 75.79 -21.51
N ASP A 5 -85.02 74.94 -20.63
CA ASP A 5 -84.65 73.52 -20.61
C ASP A 5 -85.40 72.75 -21.71
N LEU A 6 -86.65 73.14 -21.98
CA LEU A 6 -87.48 72.59 -23.06
C LEU A 6 -86.91 73.02 -24.43
N GLU A 7 -86.50 74.27 -24.57
CA GLU A 7 -85.84 74.77 -25.78
C GLU A 7 -84.50 74.07 -26.05
N LYS A 8 -83.72 73.75 -25.00
CA LYS A 8 -82.47 72.97 -25.12
C LYS A 8 -82.71 71.52 -25.49
N ILE A 9 -83.79 70.90 -25.02
CA ILE A 9 -84.15 69.53 -25.38
C ILE A 9 -84.62 69.50 -26.84
N LEU A 10 -85.53 70.39 -27.25
CA LEU A 10 -86.03 70.43 -28.63
C LEU A 10 -84.93 70.75 -29.66
N ARG A 11 -83.98 71.63 -29.34
CA ARG A 11 -82.81 71.89 -30.19
C ARG A 11 -81.85 70.70 -30.31
N LYS A 12 -81.79 69.79 -29.31
CA LYS A 12 -80.98 68.56 -29.40
C LYS A 12 -81.57 67.53 -30.37
N TYR A 13 -82.87 67.61 -30.67
CA TYR A 13 -83.57 66.69 -31.57
C TYR A 13 -83.93 67.31 -32.93
N ASP A 14 -83.29 68.43 -33.30
CA ASP A 14 -83.38 69.06 -34.63
C ASP A 14 -84.78 69.54 -35.04
N VAL A 15 -85.64 69.88 -34.06
CA VAL A 15 -86.96 70.47 -34.31
C VAL A 15 -86.87 71.99 -34.23
N SER A 16 -87.00 72.67 -35.38
CA SER A 16 -86.97 74.14 -35.47
C SER A 16 -88.34 74.73 -35.11
N ILE A 17 -88.48 75.31 -33.92
CA ILE A 17 -89.69 76.03 -33.49
C ILE A 17 -89.35 77.51 -33.25
N ASP A 18 -90.24 78.39 -33.71
CA ASP A 18 -90.16 79.84 -33.50
C ASP A 18 -90.31 80.20 -32.02
N SER A 19 -89.22 80.72 -31.46
CA SER A 19 -89.08 81.09 -30.04
C SER A 19 -90.11 82.11 -29.56
N SER A 20 -90.65 82.94 -30.47
CA SER A 20 -91.68 83.94 -30.16
C SER A 20 -93.07 83.34 -29.92
N ALA A 21 -93.45 82.26 -30.62
CA ALA A 21 -94.74 81.60 -30.43
C ALA A 21 -94.81 80.81 -29.11
N LEU A 22 -93.67 80.24 -28.68
CA LEU A 22 -93.56 79.59 -27.37
C LEU A 22 -93.66 80.60 -26.22
N GLN A 23 -93.15 81.82 -26.39
CA GLN A 23 -93.27 82.87 -25.38
C GLN A 23 -94.72 83.35 -25.23
N SER A 24 -95.47 83.51 -26.32
CA SER A 24 -96.88 83.91 -26.25
C SER A 24 -97.80 82.86 -25.62
N VAL A 25 -97.48 81.56 -25.77
CA VAL A 25 -98.23 80.46 -25.13
C VAL A 25 -97.92 80.35 -23.63
N TRP A 26 -96.78 80.87 -23.19
CA TRP A 26 -96.41 80.93 -21.78
C TRP A 26 -96.94 82.18 -21.06
N GLU A 27 -97.36 83.21 -21.81
CA GLU A 27 -98.08 84.36 -21.25
C GLU A 27 -99.52 83.99 -20.82
N ASP A 28 -100.09 82.91 -21.38
CA ASP A 28 -101.37 82.37 -20.96
C ASP A 28 -101.18 81.36 -19.82
N GLU A 29 -101.52 81.76 -18.58
CA GLU A 29 -101.07 81.12 -17.33
C GLU A 29 -101.57 79.67 -17.17
N GLU A 30 -102.75 79.36 -17.74
CA GLU A 30 -103.33 78.01 -17.72
C GLU A 30 -102.67 77.08 -18.76
N GLN A 31 -102.41 77.58 -19.96
CA GLN A 31 -101.81 76.80 -21.06
C GLN A 31 -100.31 76.60 -20.83
N GLY A 32 -99.62 77.60 -20.28
CA GLY A 32 -98.22 77.51 -19.87
C GLY A 32 -97.99 76.48 -18.77
N ARG A 33 -98.91 76.37 -17.79
CA ARG A 33 -98.85 75.30 -16.77
C ARG A 33 -99.05 73.92 -17.37
N LEU A 34 -100.11 73.72 -18.17
CA LEU A 34 -100.40 72.44 -18.82
C LEU A 34 -99.26 72.00 -19.74
N LEU A 35 -98.68 72.91 -20.51
CA LEU A 35 -97.54 72.63 -21.38
C LEU A 35 -96.28 72.30 -20.55
N SER A 36 -96.07 72.98 -19.42
CA SER A 36 -94.93 72.70 -18.53
C SER A 36 -95.06 71.36 -17.80
N GLU A 37 -96.28 70.95 -17.46
CA GLU A 37 -96.54 69.64 -16.86
C GLU A 37 -96.40 68.54 -17.92
N TRP A 38 -96.98 68.75 -19.11
CA TRP A 38 -96.83 67.84 -20.25
C TRP A 38 -95.36 67.65 -20.67
N ALA A 39 -94.58 68.74 -20.71
CA ALA A 39 -93.17 68.66 -21.08
C ALA A 39 -92.33 67.93 -20.02
N LYS A 40 -92.66 68.07 -18.74
CA LYS A 40 -91.99 67.29 -17.68
C LYS A 40 -92.33 65.80 -17.78
N THR A 41 -93.56 65.46 -18.14
CA THR A 41 -94.00 64.06 -18.21
C THR A 41 -93.57 63.35 -19.49
N HIS A 42 -93.42 64.07 -20.62
CA HIS A 42 -93.18 63.45 -21.93
C HIS A 42 -91.85 63.83 -22.60
N SER A 43 -91.05 64.76 -22.04
CA SER A 43 -89.74 65.14 -22.60
C SER A 43 -88.53 64.64 -21.79
N THR A 44 -88.69 63.57 -21.00
CA THR A 44 -87.59 62.88 -20.32
C THR A 44 -86.88 61.92 -21.28
N SER A 45 -85.59 61.62 -21.03
CA SER A 45 -84.74 60.79 -21.91
C SER A 45 -85.32 59.42 -22.24
N ASP A 46 -86.18 58.92 -21.35
CA ASP A 46 -86.75 57.57 -21.42
C ASP A 46 -88.04 57.53 -22.27
N THR A 47 -88.64 58.68 -22.59
CA THR A 47 -89.84 58.79 -23.44
C THR A 47 -89.55 59.33 -24.85
N LEU A 48 -88.29 59.69 -25.12
CA LEU A 48 -87.85 60.22 -26.42
C LEU A 48 -87.19 59.11 -27.23
N LEU A 49 -87.83 58.70 -28.33
CA LEU A 49 -87.29 57.70 -29.25
C LEU A 49 -85.93 58.15 -29.81
N THR A 50 -84.90 57.33 -29.62
CA THR A 50 -83.59 57.55 -30.26
C THR A 50 -83.69 57.31 -31.78
N LYS A 51 -82.74 57.84 -32.57
CA LYS A 51 -82.77 57.70 -34.04
C LYS A 51 -82.75 56.23 -34.50
N GLU A 52 -82.13 55.34 -33.72
CA GLU A 52 -82.10 53.90 -33.99
C GLU A 52 -83.43 53.22 -33.63
N GLU A 53 -84.05 53.60 -32.51
CA GLU A 53 -85.37 53.12 -32.10
C GLU A 53 -86.48 53.60 -33.02
N LEU A 54 -86.38 54.83 -33.56
CA LEU A 54 -87.30 55.34 -34.57
C LEU A 54 -87.18 54.59 -35.90
N ASN A 55 -85.96 54.24 -36.32
CA ASN A 55 -85.76 53.37 -37.48
C ASN A 55 -86.30 51.96 -37.24
N LEU A 56 -86.16 51.43 -36.03
CA LEU A 56 -86.77 50.17 -35.63
C LEU A 56 -88.30 50.26 -35.65
N TYR A 57 -88.89 51.31 -35.09
CA TYR A 57 -90.35 51.50 -35.09
C TYR A 57 -90.91 51.63 -36.52
N LEU A 58 -90.27 52.43 -37.38
CA LEU A 58 -90.64 52.54 -38.80
C LEU A 58 -90.47 51.21 -39.55
N SER A 59 -89.45 50.41 -39.21
CA SER A 59 -89.29 49.07 -39.77
C SER A 59 -90.38 48.09 -39.28
N LEU A 60 -90.85 48.24 -38.05
CA LEU A 60 -91.93 47.45 -37.48
C LEU A 60 -93.30 47.84 -38.06
N GLU A 61 -93.54 49.13 -38.28
CA GLU A 61 -94.76 49.65 -38.91
C GLU A 61 -94.84 49.23 -40.38
N ARG A 62 -93.73 49.31 -41.12
CA ARG A 62 -93.64 48.86 -42.52
C ARG A 62 -93.85 47.34 -42.67
N ASN A 63 -93.58 46.58 -41.62
CA ASN A 63 -93.77 45.13 -41.56
C ASN A 63 -95.13 44.72 -40.96
N GLY A 64 -96.03 45.66 -40.65
CA GLY A 64 -97.34 45.40 -40.04
C GLY A 64 -97.31 44.90 -38.58
N ARG A 65 -96.11 44.63 -38.04
CA ARG A 65 -95.91 44.05 -36.71
C ARG A 65 -96.04 45.03 -35.56
N ALA A 66 -96.05 46.33 -35.83
CA ALA A 66 -96.31 47.33 -34.80
C ALA A 66 -97.74 47.21 -34.24
N GLN A 67 -98.72 46.95 -35.11
CA GLN A 67 -100.10 46.66 -34.68
C GLN A 67 -100.21 45.31 -33.97
N ASP A 68 -99.50 44.28 -34.46
CA ASP A 68 -99.41 43.00 -33.75
C ASP A 68 -98.75 43.12 -32.37
N LEU A 69 -97.82 44.06 -32.16
CA LEU A 69 -97.16 44.32 -30.88
C LEU A 69 -98.03 45.12 -29.91
N VAL A 70 -98.87 46.02 -30.41
CA VAL A 70 -99.89 46.73 -29.61
C VAL A 70 -101.04 45.78 -29.24
N GLU A 71 -101.39 44.83 -30.11
CA GLU A 71 -102.38 43.79 -29.81
C GLU A 71 -101.81 42.64 -28.97
N SER A 72 -100.50 42.32 -29.07
CA SER A 72 -99.82 41.31 -28.24
C SER A 72 -99.25 41.85 -26.93
N THR A 73 -99.27 43.17 -26.71
CA THR A 73 -99.19 43.75 -25.37
C THR A 73 -100.58 43.70 -24.73
N GLU A 74 -101.05 42.48 -24.49
CA GLU A 74 -102.05 42.22 -23.46
C GLU A 74 -101.47 42.73 -22.12
N LEU A 75 -101.75 43.98 -21.79
CA LEU A 75 -101.48 44.59 -20.48
C LEU A 75 -102.26 43.89 -19.33
N SER A 76 -102.99 42.81 -19.65
CA SER A 76 -103.60 41.87 -18.71
C SER A 76 -102.78 40.59 -18.47
N THR A 77 -101.72 40.32 -19.25
CA THR A 77 -100.78 39.20 -19.04
C THR A 77 -99.43 39.63 -18.47
N VAL A 78 -99.31 40.91 -18.07
CA VAL A 78 -98.46 41.24 -16.91
C VAL A 78 -99.22 40.77 -15.68
N GLN A 79 -99.09 39.48 -15.38
CA GLN A 79 -99.36 38.98 -14.04
C GLN A 79 -98.49 39.83 -13.12
N ALA A 80 -99.14 40.71 -12.35
CA ALA A 80 -98.46 41.48 -11.32
C ALA A 80 -97.61 40.48 -10.53
N PHE A 81 -96.28 40.65 -10.58
CA PHE A 81 -95.37 39.83 -9.80
C PHE A 81 -95.98 39.77 -8.40
N SER A 82 -96.29 38.56 -7.95
CA SER A 82 -96.83 38.41 -6.61
C SER A 82 -95.80 39.04 -5.66
N ASP A 83 -96.25 39.75 -4.63
CA ASP A 83 -95.35 40.29 -3.60
C ASP A 83 -94.41 39.19 -3.05
N GLU A 84 -94.81 37.93 -3.14
CA GLU A 84 -94.05 36.73 -2.81
C GLU A 84 -92.89 36.45 -3.79
N GLU A 85 -93.09 36.59 -5.10
CA GLU A 85 -92.04 36.45 -6.11
C GLU A 85 -90.99 37.56 -6.00
N ILE A 86 -91.40 38.80 -5.74
CA ILE A 86 -90.47 39.92 -5.51
C ILE A 86 -89.67 39.66 -4.23
N LYS A 87 -90.31 39.22 -3.14
CA LYS A 87 -89.62 38.84 -1.89
C LYS A 87 -88.64 37.71 -2.12
N LYS A 88 -89.03 36.67 -2.86
CA LYS A 88 -88.15 35.54 -3.21
C LYS A 88 -86.95 35.98 -4.06
N ALA A 89 -87.15 36.85 -5.04
CA ALA A 89 -86.05 37.39 -5.85
C ALA A 89 -85.10 38.27 -5.02
N ILE A 90 -85.62 39.06 -4.08
CA ILE A 90 -84.81 39.86 -3.14
C ILE A 90 -84.02 38.94 -2.20
N GLU A 91 -84.63 37.86 -1.72
CA GLU A 91 -83.98 36.87 -0.86
C GLU A 91 -82.90 36.08 -1.62
N GLU A 92 -83.16 35.67 -2.86
CA GLU A 92 -82.18 35.03 -3.74
C GLU A 92 -81.02 35.98 -4.09
N LEU A 93 -81.31 37.26 -4.38
CA LEU A 93 -80.28 38.28 -4.61
C LEU A 93 -79.45 38.51 -3.34
N ARG A 94 -80.08 38.57 -2.17
CA ARG A 94 -79.39 38.74 -0.89
C ARG A 94 -78.52 37.52 -0.57
N GLN A 95 -79.03 36.31 -0.81
CA GLN A 95 -78.24 35.08 -0.70
C GLN A 95 -77.05 35.08 -1.66
N SER A 96 -77.24 35.48 -2.91
CA SER A 96 -76.18 35.62 -3.90
C SER A 96 -75.14 36.68 -3.48
N THR A 97 -75.59 37.82 -2.96
CA THR A 97 -74.73 38.90 -2.45
C THR A 97 -73.92 38.43 -1.24
N GLU A 98 -74.52 37.66 -0.34
CA GLU A 98 -73.82 37.04 0.80
C GLU A 98 -72.80 35.98 0.33
N VAL A 99 -73.11 35.19 -0.69
CA VAL A 99 -72.18 34.23 -1.29
C VAL A 99 -71.01 34.94 -1.96
N ILE A 100 -71.26 35.99 -2.73
CA ILE A 100 -70.21 36.81 -3.37
C ILE A 100 -69.35 37.48 -2.30
N ASN A 101 -69.93 38.03 -1.24
CA ASN A 101 -69.16 38.62 -0.14
C ASN A 101 -68.27 37.58 0.53
N LYS A 102 -68.78 36.38 0.84
CA LYS A 102 -67.98 35.27 1.37
C LYS A 102 -66.84 34.88 0.42
N GLN A 103 -67.09 34.86 -0.89
CA GLN A 103 -66.06 34.56 -1.89
C GLN A 103 -64.99 35.66 -1.96
N THR A 104 -65.36 36.94 -1.91
CA THR A 104 -64.40 38.05 -1.91
C THR A 104 -63.57 38.11 -0.63
N GLU A 105 -64.16 37.80 0.52
CA GLU A 105 -63.44 37.65 1.78
C GLU A 105 -62.46 36.47 1.73
N ALA A 106 -62.88 35.32 1.19
CA ALA A 106 -61.99 34.17 0.98
C ALA A 106 -60.83 34.50 0.03
N LEU A 107 -61.08 35.23 -1.06
CA LEU A 107 -60.05 35.67 -1.99
C LEU A 107 -59.08 36.67 -1.35
N ARG A 108 -59.57 37.60 -0.50
CA ARG A 108 -58.69 38.49 0.28
C ARG A 108 -57.81 37.71 1.24
N GLN A 109 -58.37 36.73 1.96
CA GLN A 109 -57.60 35.85 2.84
C GLN A 109 -56.54 35.04 2.06
N GLN A 110 -56.89 34.56 0.86
CA GLN A 110 -55.93 33.88 -0.02
C GLN A 110 -54.84 34.83 -0.53
N GLN A 111 -55.19 36.07 -0.91
CA GLN A 111 -54.22 37.08 -1.33
C GLN A 111 -53.26 37.46 -0.19
N ASP A 112 -53.77 37.62 1.03
CA ASP A 112 -52.96 37.89 2.22
C ASP A 112 -52.06 36.68 2.57
N ALA A 113 -52.57 35.46 2.43
CA ALA A 113 -51.76 34.25 2.62
C ALA A 113 -50.65 34.14 1.56
N LEU A 114 -50.94 34.44 0.29
CA LEU A 114 -49.96 34.42 -0.79
C LEU A 114 -48.91 35.52 -0.63
N SER A 115 -49.29 36.73 -0.22
CA SER A 115 -48.32 37.81 0.03
C SER A 115 -47.41 37.49 1.22
N ARG A 116 -47.93 36.85 2.27
CA ARG A 116 -47.13 36.31 3.38
C ARG A 116 -46.21 35.18 2.92
N LEU A 117 -46.66 34.28 2.05
CA LEU A 117 -45.82 33.23 1.49
C LEU A 117 -44.72 33.78 0.58
N LEU A 118 -45.02 34.79 -0.24
CA LEU A 118 -44.02 35.42 -1.12
C LEU A 118 -42.95 36.16 -0.30
N SER A 119 -43.36 36.93 0.70
CA SER A 119 -42.44 37.65 1.59
C SER A 119 -41.61 36.71 2.48
N THR A 120 -42.18 35.60 2.95
CA THR A 120 -41.42 34.57 3.67
C THR A 120 -40.50 33.80 2.73
N SER A 121 -40.95 33.44 1.52
CA SER A 121 -40.12 32.80 0.49
C SER A 121 -38.92 33.65 0.10
N GLY A 122 -39.08 34.98 -0.03
CA GLY A 122 -37.94 35.89 -0.26
C GLY A 122 -36.91 35.84 0.86
N LYS A 123 -37.36 35.90 2.13
CA LYS A 123 -36.48 35.78 3.30
C LYS A 123 -35.78 34.42 3.38
N PHE A 124 -36.48 33.33 3.06
CA PHE A 124 -35.88 32.00 2.99
C PHE A 124 -34.88 31.86 1.83
N GLY A 125 -35.14 32.52 0.69
CA GLY A 125 -34.21 32.60 -0.43
C GLY A 125 -32.90 33.30 -0.07
N ASP A 126 -32.99 34.47 0.57
CA ASP A 126 -31.82 35.23 1.02
C ASP A 126 -31.06 34.49 2.15
N ALA A 127 -31.76 33.86 3.08
CA ALA A 127 -31.14 33.04 4.10
C ALA A 127 -30.43 31.81 3.49
N ARG A 128 -31.02 31.20 2.46
CA ARG A 128 -30.45 30.05 1.76
C ARG A 128 -29.23 30.44 0.92
N SER A 129 -29.29 31.54 0.17
CA SER A 129 -28.16 32.04 -0.61
C SER A 129 -26.99 32.43 0.32
N GLY A 130 -27.28 33.07 1.46
CA GLY A 130 -26.27 33.37 2.48
C GLY A 130 -25.62 32.12 3.08
N LEU A 131 -26.39 31.04 3.31
CA LEU A 131 -25.84 29.76 3.75
C LEU A 131 -25.00 29.08 2.67
N GLU A 132 -25.42 29.14 1.40
CA GLU A 132 -24.67 28.58 0.27
C GLU A 132 -23.33 29.29 0.09
N VAL A 133 -23.29 30.63 0.14
CA VAL A 133 -22.04 31.40 0.10
C VAL A 133 -21.11 31.06 1.27
N ARG A 134 -21.64 30.93 2.49
CA ARG A 134 -20.83 30.51 3.66
C ARG A 134 -20.27 29.11 3.49
N ARG A 135 -21.04 28.17 2.92
CA ARG A 135 -20.58 26.81 2.64
C ARG A 135 -19.48 26.80 1.58
N LEU A 136 -19.65 27.57 0.50
CA LEU A 136 -18.63 27.70 -0.54
C LEU A 136 -17.35 28.31 0.01
N HIS A 137 -17.45 29.38 0.80
CA HIS A 137 -16.28 29.99 1.42
C HIS A 137 -15.55 29.05 2.37
N LYS A 138 -16.29 28.31 3.20
CA LYS A 138 -15.71 27.28 4.07
C LYS A 138 -15.04 26.17 3.27
N TRP A 139 -15.69 25.69 2.21
CA TRP A 139 -15.11 24.67 1.34
C TRP A 139 -13.83 25.17 0.65
N GLU A 140 -13.81 26.43 0.21
CA GLU A 140 -12.64 27.04 -0.41
C GLU A 140 -11.50 27.26 0.60
N SER A 141 -11.80 27.65 1.85
CA SER A 141 -10.79 27.75 2.91
C SER A 141 -10.24 26.38 3.29
N ASP A 142 -11.10 25.38 3.42
CA ASP A 142 -10.71 24.00 3.73
C ASP A 142 -9.87 23.42 2.57
N ARG A 143 -10.22 23.71 1.32
CA ARG A 143 -9.43 23.35 0.14
C ARG A 143 -8.06 24.01 0.13
N LYS A 144 -7.97 25.30 0.44
CA LYS A 144 -6.70 26.04 0.54
C LYS A 144 -5.84 25.49 1.67
N ALA A 145 -6.41 25.24 2.84
CA ALA A 145 -5.71 24.65 3.97
C ALA A 145 -5.21 23.24 3.67
N LEU A 146 -6.02 22.41 3.00
CA LEU A 146 -5.59 21.09 2.58
C LEU A 146 -4.45 21.19 1.56
N ASN A 147 -4.55 22.09 0.58
CA ASN A 147 -3.50 22.29 -0.42
C ASN A 147 -2.17 22.72 0.22
N THR A 148 -2.18 23.65 1.19
CA THR A 148 -0.96 24.03 1.90
C THR A 148 -0.39 22.88 2.74
N THR A 149 -1.23 22.06 3.37
CA THR A 149 -0.73 20.86 4.09
C THR A 149 -0.13 19.83 3.14
N VAL A 150 -0.68 19.65 1.95
CA VAL A 150 -0.15 18.75 0.91
C VAL A 150 1.20 19.27 0.41
N GLU A 151 1.33 20.57 0.14
CA GLU A 151 2.60 21.19 -0.27
C GLU A 151 3.68 21.09 0.83
N LEU A 152 3.31 21.28 2.09
CA LEU A 152 4.25 21.10 3.21
C LEU A 152 4.69 19.64 3.35
N LEU A 153 3.76 18.69 3.22
CA LEU A 153 4.07 17.27 3.25
C LEU A 153 4.95 16.86 2.07
N SER A 154 4.68 17.35 0.85
CA SER A 154 5.50 17.06 -0.33
C SER A 154 6.91 17.62 -0.19
N GLN A 155 7.06 18.86 0.28
CA GLN A 155 8.38 19.45 0.56
C GLN A 155 9.14 18.67 1.64
N SER A 156 8.44 18.23 2.70
CA SER A 156 9.05 17.41 3.75
C SER A 156 9.48 16.03 3.23
N LEU A 157 8.71 15.46 2.31
CA LEU A 157 9.01 14.20 1.65
C LEU A 157 10.24 14.38 0.75
N ASP A 158 10.28 15.41 -0.09
CA ASP A 158 11.41 15.72 -0.97
C ASP A 158 12.72 15.90 -0.18
N TYR A 159 12.67 16.60 0.96
CA TYR A 159 13.81 16.73 1.86
C TYR A 159 14.30 15.36 2.36
N ARG A 160 13.39 14.49 2.82
CA ARG A 160 13.73 13.14 3.26
C ARG A 160 14.26 12.27 2.12
N LEU A 161 13.73 12.40 0.90
CA LEU A 161 14.26 11.70 -0.26
C LEU A 161 15.68 12.15 -0.60
N ALA A 162 15.96 13.46 -0.55
CA ALA A 162 17.30 14.00 -0.76
C ALA A 162 18.28 13.51 0.33
N GLU A 163 17.84 13.47 1.58
CA GLU A 163 18.63 12.95 2.70
C GLU A 163 18.94 11.45 2.53
N LEU A 164 17.95 10.62 2.24
CA LEU A 164 18.15 9.18 1.98
C LEU A 164 19.08 8.94 0.78
N GLN A 165 18.95 9.74 -0.28
CA GLN A 165 19.83 9.67 -1.44
C GLN A 165 21.27 10.05 -1.08
N GLN A 166 21.47 11.05 -0.21
CA GLN A 166 22.80 11.44 0.27
C GLN A 166 23.41 10.40 1.21
N GLN A 167 22.63 9.85 2.14
CA GLN A 167 23.06 8.77 3.04
C GLN A 167 23.47 7.51 2.27
N THR A 168 22.73 7.17 1.21
CA THR A 168 23.05 6.03 0.34
C THR A 168 24.40 6.23 -0.36
N LYS A 169 24.66 7.44 -0.89
CA LYS A 169 25.93 7.78 -1.52
C LYS A 169 27.09 7.76 -0.53
N SER A 170 26.94 8.38 0.64
CA SER A 170 28.00 8.41 1.65
C SER A 170 28.30 7.02 2.21
N SER A 171 27.28 6.17 2.37
CA SER A 171 27.46 4.76 2.75
C SER A 171 28.22 3.99 1.67
N SER A 172 27.92 4.21 0.39
CA SER A 172 28.67 3.59 -0.73
C SER A 172 30.14 4.00 -0.71
N ASP A 173 30.43 5.29 -0.54
CA ASP A 173 31.82 5.81 -0.47
C ASP A 173 32.57 5.31 0.78
N GLY A 174 31.86 5.07 1.89
CA GLY A 174 32.45 4.45 3.08
C GLY A 174 32.84 3.00 2.83
N VAL A 175 32.03 2.27 2.06
CA VAL A 175 32.25 0.85 1.76
C VAL A 175 33.38 0.66 0.77
N THR A 176 33.50 1.50 -0.26
CA THR A 176 34.63 1.46 -1.18
C THR A 176 35.95 1.66 -0.45
N LYS A 177 36.01 2.66 0.45
CA LYS A 177 37.21 2.88 1.30
C LYS A 177 37.54 1.68 2.17
N LEU A 178 36.54 1.06 2.81
CA LEU A 178 36.76 -0.13 3.62
C LEU A 178 37.27 -1.32 2.80
N ILE A 179 36.78 -1.49 1.56
CA ILE A 179 37.27 -2.52 0.64
C ILE A 179 38.69 -2.21 0.21
N ASP A 180 39.00 -0.95 -0.13
CA ASP A 180 40.36 -0.54 -0.53
C ASP A 180 41.36 -0.76 0.62
N ASP A 181 41.00 -0.38 1.85
CA ASP A 181 41.82 -0.61 3.04
C ASP A 181 42.02 -2.12 3.31
N MET A 182 40.97 -2.91 3.09
CA MET A 182 41.02 -4.36 3.22
C MET A 182 41.98 -4.97 2.20
N LEU A 183 41.80 -4.68 0.91
CA LEU A 183 42.66 -5.17 -0.17
C LEU A 183 44.12 -4.74 0.06
N HIS A 184 44.35 -3.50 0.49
CA HIS A 184 45.70 -3.03 0.79
C HIS A 184 46.34 -3.76 1.98
N SER A 185 45.55 -4.18 2.97
CA SER A 185 46.05 -5.02 4.07
C SER A 185 46.30 -6.46 3.64
N ASP A 186 45.50 -6.99 2.72
CA ASP A 186 45.66 -8.33 2.17
C ASP A 186 46.89 -8.41 1.26
N ASP A 187 47.13 -7.38 0.43
CA ASP A 187 48.35 -7.25 -0.38
C ASP A 187 49.63 -7.24 0.49
N LYS A 188 49.58 -6.59 1.67
CA LYS A 188 50.70 -6.63 2.63
C LYS A 188 50.94 -8.04 3.14
N LEU A 189 49.88 -8.78 3.47
CA LEU A 189 49.99 -10.18 3.90
C LEU A 189 50.54 -11.06 2.77
N LEU A 190 50.01 -10.93 1.55
CA LEU A 190 50.51 -11.66 0.38
C LEU A 190 51.97 -11.34 0.08
N SER A 191 52.40 -10.08 0.22
CA SER A 191 53.82 -9.71 0.07
C SER A 191 54.71 -10.34 1.15
N SER A 192 54.18 -10.55 2.36
CA SER A 192 54.90 -11.23 3.44
C SER A 192 54.97 -12.75 3.21
N LEU A 193 53.89 -13.34 2.68
CA LEU A 193 53.86 -14.75 2.27
C LEU A 193 54.82 -15.00 1.10
N GLN A 194 54.91 -14.08 0.14
CA GLN A 194 55.87 -14.16 -0.94
C GLN A 194 57.31 -14.17 -0.41
N LYS A 195 57.64 -13.29 0.55
CA LYS A 195 58.96 -13.30 1.19
C LYS A 195 59.24 -14.62 1.91
N LEU A 196 58.27 -15.14 2.65
CA LEU A 196 58.38 -16.44 3.30
C LEU A 196 58.58 -17.57 2.29
N GLY A 197 57.90 -17.52 1.15
CA GLY A 197 58.10 -18.46 0.05
C GLY A 197 59.52 -18.42 -0.52
N TRP A 198 60.11 -17.23 -0.65
CA TRP A 198 61.51 -17.08 -1.09
C TRP A 198 62.50 -17.63 -0.06
N GLU A 199 62.20 -17.48 1.23
CA GLU A 199 62.99 -18.08 2.32
C GLU A 199 62.88 -19.61 2.36
N LEU A 200 61.80 -20.19 1.81
CA LEU A 200 61.58 -21.64 1.76
C LEU A 200 62.14 -22.31 0.51
N ASP A 201 62.15 -21.61 -0.63
CA ASP A 201 62.61 -22.12 -1.93
C ASP A 201 64.14 -22.18 -2.04
N THR A 202 64.85 -21.46 -1.17
CA THR A 202 66.30 -21.61 -1.04
C THR A 202 66.61 -22.92 -0.30
N GLU A 203 66.81 -24.02 -1.04
CA GLU A 203 67.57 -25.16 -0.53
C GLU A 203 68.90 -24.63 0.01
N ASP A 204 69.24 -24.92 1.27
CA ASP A 204 70.48 -24.42 1.88
C ASP A 204 71.67 -24.88 1.02
N PRO A 205 72.35 -23.97 0.29
CA PRO A 205 73.45 -24.35 -0.60
C PRO A 205 74.60 -24.96 0.22
N GLU A 206 74.69 -24.60 1.50
CA GLU A 206 75.62 -25.18 2.46
C GLU A 206 75.38 -26.67 2.69
N GLU A 207 74.13 -27.16 2.66
CA GLU A 207 73.83 -28.57 2.85
C GLU A 207 74.29 -29.42 1.66
N THR A 208 73.99 -28.98 0.43
CA THR A 208 74.43 -29.68 -0.79
C THR A 208 75.96 -29.66 -0.94
N GLU A 209 76.60 -28.54 -0.61
CA GLU A 209 78.06 -28.45 -0.55
C GLU A 209 78.66 -29.30 0.58
N SER A 210 78.00 -29.43 1.73
CA SER A 210 78.50 -30.26 2.83
C SER A 210 78.46 -31.75 2.49
N VAL A 211 77.45 -32.21 1.75
CA VAL A 211 77.37 -33.60 1.25
C VAL A 211 78.48 -33.90 0.26
N THR A 212 78.78 -33.00 -0.68
CA THR A 212 79.86 -33.19 -1.66
C THR A 212 81.23 -33.15 -0.97
N LYS A 213 81.47 -32.18 -0.08
CA LYS A 213 82.69 -32.11 0.74
C LYS A 213 82.89 -33.37 1.60
N LEU A 214 81.83 -33.91 2.20
CA LEU A 214 81.87 -35.15 2.99
C LEU A 214 82.32 -36.35 2.13
N ARG A 215 81.73 -36.51 0.93
CA ARG A 215 82.11 -37.57 -0.01
C ARG A 215 83.57 -37.44 -0.45
N ASP A 216 84.04 -36.23 -0.73
CA ASP A 216 85.43 -35.97 -1.11
C ASP A 216 86.43 -36.24 0.02
N ILE A 217 86.07 -35.93 1.26
CA ILE A 217 86.90 -36.24 2.44
C ILE A 217 86.95 -37.75 2.65
N CYS A 218 85.82 -38.45 2.54
CA CYS A 218 85.78 -39.91 2.68
C CYS A 218 86.59 -40.60 1.57
N ALA A 219 86.50 -40.14 0.32
CA ALA A 219 87.31 -40.65 -0.79
C ALA A 219 88.82 -40.46 -0.54
N ARG A 220 89.23 -39.29 -0.02
CA ARG A 220 90.62 -39.04 0.38
C ARG A 220 91.05 -39.94 1.54
N LEU A 221 90.18 -40.17 2.52
CA LEU A 221 90.48 -41.03 3.66
C LEU A 221 90.62 -42.51 3.24
N ILE A 222 89.79 -42.99 2.31
CA ILE A 222 89.97 -44.32 1.68
C ILE A 222 91.32 -44.40 0.98
N LYS A 223 91.67 -43.38 0.17
CA LYS A 223 92.98 -43.35 -0.50
C LYS A 223 94.14 -43.43 0.49
N TYR A 224 94.15 -42.61 1.53
CA TYR A 224 95.24 -42.58 2.52
C TYR A 224 95.29 -43.85 3.38
N THR A 225 94.15 -44.45 3.72
CA THR A 225 94.13 -45.71 4.47
C THR A 225 94.68 -46.86 3.64
N VAL A 226 94.31 -46.96 2.36
CA VAL A 226 94.89 -47.94 1.43
C VAL A 226 96.39 -47.73 1.29
N GLU A 227 96.85 -46.50 1.01
CA GLU A 227 98.28 -46.19 0.90
C GLU A 227 99.05 -46.49 2.20
N CYS A 228 98.47 -46.19 3.37
CA CYS A 228 99.09 -46.46 4.67
C CYS A 228 99.18 -47.96 4.98
N ILE A 229 98.12 -48.73 4.68
CA ILE A 229 98.14 -50.19 4.88
C ILE A 229 99.17 -50.82 3.93
N ARG A 230 99.19 -50.40 2.66
CA ARG A 230 100.18 -50.90 1.68
C ARG A 230 101.61 -50.62 2.09
N THR A 231 101.92 -49.38 2.45
CA THR A 231 103.27 -49.00 2.90
C THR A 231 103.68 -49.70 4.20
N LYS A 232 102.75 -49.97 5.12
CA LYS A 232 103.01 -50.79 6.31
C LYS A 232 103.31 -52.24 5.96
N LEU A 233 102.57 -52.81 5.01
CA LEU A 233 102.77 -54.16 4.48
C LEU A 233 104.13 -54.30 3.80
N ASP A 234 104.45 -53.37 2.90
CA ASP A 234 105.76 -53.30 2.24
C ASP A 234 106.90 -53.21 3.27
N ARG A 235 106.73 -52.37 4.31
CA ARG A 235 107.72 -52.25 5.38
C ARG A 235 107.89 -53.56 6.15
N VAL A 236 106.80 -54.20 6.57
CA VAL A 236 106.86 -55.46 7.32
C VAL A 236 107.47 -56.56 6.46
N TYR A 237 107.07 -56.66 5.19
CA TYR A 237 107.65 -57.62 4.24
C TYR A 237 109.17 -57.43 4.10
N LEU A 238 109.64 -56.20 3.87
CA LEU A 238 111.07 -55.90 3.80
C LEU A 238 111.81 -56.15 5.13
N GLU A 239 111.19 -55.84 6.28
CA GLU A 239 111.75 -56.13 7.61
C GLU A 239 111.86 -57.65 7.86
N THR A 240 110.87 -58.44 7.42
CA THR A 240 110.90 -59.92 7.52
C THR A 240 111.95 -60.53 6.61
N LEU A 241 112.15 -60.00 5.40
CA LEU A 241 113.23 -60.43 4.51
C LEU A 241 114.61 -60.09 5.07
N GLN A 242 114.77 -58.96 5.78
CA GLN A 242 116.04 -58.60 6.43
C GLN A 242 116.34 -59.40 7.69
N THR A 243 115.31 -59.84 8.41
CA THR A 243 115.45 -60.64 9.64
C THR A 243 115.59 -62.13 9.37
N PHE A 244 115.28 -62.60 8.16
CA PHE A 244 115.60 -63.97 7.72
C PHE A 244 117.12 -64.15 7.63
N PRO A 245 117.76 -64.91 8.54
CA PRO A 245 119.20 -65.09 8.46
C PRO A 245 119.55 -65.93 7.23
N ALA A 246 120.65 -65.59 6.58
CA ALA A 246 121.33 -66.40 5.56
C ALA A 246 121.88 -67.70 6.18
N SER A 247 121.02 -68.54 6.74
CA SER A 247 121.35 -69.84 7.30
C SER A 247 121.23 -70.87 6.18
N GLY A 248 122.36 -71.15 5.53
CA GLY A 248 122.45 -72.16 4.49
C GLY A 248 122.10 -73.55 5.01
N ALA A 249 120.95 -74.08 4.56
CA ALA A 249 120.66 -75.48 4.26
C ALA A 249 119.15 -75.69 4.13
N ASP A 250 118.54 -75.17 3.06
CA ASP A 250 117.33 -75.65 2.36
C ASP A 250 116.76 -74.49 1.50
N ASP A 251 117.58 -74.08 0.53
CA ASP A 251 117.38 -72.89 -0.31
C ASP A 251 116.22 -73.03 -1.34
N HIS A 252 115.60 -74.22 -1.42
CA HIS A 252 114.42 -74.50 -2.25
C HIS A 252 113.11 -74.37 -1.46
N ALA A 253 113.03 -74.91 -0.24
CA ALA A 253 111.84 -74.78 0.61
C ALA A 253 111.62 -73.32 1.05
N ALA A 254 112.70 -72.60 1.37
CA ALA A 254 112.63 -71.18 1.71
C ALA A 254 112.18 -70.29 0.54
N LYS A 255 112.41 -70.68 -0.72
CA LYS A 255 111.95 -69.93 -1.90
C LYS A 255 110.47 -70.18 -2.19
N GLU A 256 110.02 -71.43 -2.07
CA GLU A 256 108.61 -71.79 -2.21
C GLU A 256 107.75 -71.10 -1.15
N ASP A 257 108.23 -71.01 0.10
CA ASP A 257 107.55 -70.25 1.17
C ASP A 257 107.51 -68.73 0.89
N ILE A 258 108.56 -68.16 0.29
CA ILE A 258 108.59 -66.74 -0.11
C ILE A 258 107.63 -66.48 -1.29
N GLU A 259 107.55 -67.38 -2.26
CA GLU A 259 106.63 -67.29 -3.40
C GLU A 259 105.17 -67.42 -2.94
N ALA A 260 104.87 -68.35 -2.04
CA ALA A 260 103.53 -68.48 -1.43
C ALA A 260 103.14 -67.22 -0.63
N GLN A 261 104.07 -66.66 0.16
CA GLN A 261 103.83 -65.40 0.88
C GLN A 261 103.65 -64.21 -0.08
N GLN A 262 104.32 -64.19 -1.23
CA GLN A 262 104.10 -63.16 -2.25
C GLN A 262 102.70 -63.26 -2.86
N GLU A 263 102.23 -64.47 -3.18
CA GLU A 263 100.88 -64.68 -3.71
C GLU A 263 99.80 -64.26 -2.68
N GLU A 264 99.97 -64.63 -1.41
CA GLU A 264 99.09 -64.18 -0.32
C GLU A 264 99.11 -62.64 -0.13
N LEU A 265 100.27 -62.01 -0.31
CA LEU A 265 100.41 -60.55 -0.27
C LEU A 265 99.69 -59.87 -1.45
N GLU A 266 99.78 -60.44 -2.65
CA GLU A 266 99.08 -59.95 -3.84
C GLU A 266 97.56 -60.08 -3.69
N GLU A 267 97.09 -61.19 -3.13
CA GLU A 267 95.67 -61.39 -2.78
C GLU A 267 95.22 -60.33 -1.77
N LEU A 268 95.99 -60.12 -0.70
CA LEU A 268 95.72 -59.09 0.31
C LEU A 268 95.72 -57.68 -0.30
N TYR A 269 96.59 -57.38 -1.27
CA TYR A 269 96.61 -56.09 -1.96
C TYR A 269 95.33 -55.79 -2.75
N SER A 270 94.68 -56.84 -3.26
CA SER A 270 93.39 -56.73 -3.94
C SER A 270 92.23 -56.47 -2.96
N GLU A 271 92.30 -57.02 -1.75
CA GLU A 271 91.24 -56.93 -0.73
C GLU A 271 91.30 -55.64 0.10
N ILE A 272 92.48 -55.02 0.26
CA ILE A 272 92.65 -53.79 1.06
C ILE A 272 91.72 -52.65 0.61
N LEU A 273 91.54 -52.45 -0.71
CA LEU A 273 90.70 -51.36 -1.22
C LEU A 273 89.20 -51.56 -0.91
N PRO A 274 88.58 -52.70 -1.26
CA PRO A 274 87.20 -52.99 -0.86
C PRO A 274 86.95 -52.90 0.65
N VAL A 275 87.87 -53.44 1.47
CA VAL A 275 87.73 -53.39 2.94
C VAL A 275 87.88 -51.97 3.48
N ALA A 276 88.84 -51.20 2.97
CA ALA A 276 88.99 -49.79 3.34
C ALA A 276 87.74 -48.99 2.96
N GLN A 277 87.22 -49.17 1.74
CA GLN A 277 86.00 -48.52 1.30
C GLN A 277 84.81 -48.84 2.22
N MET A 278 84.55 -50.12 2.47
CA MET A 278 83.46 -50.54 3.36
C MET A 278 83.63 -50.00 4.78
N SER A 279 84.86 -50.02 5.33
CA SER A 279 85.12 -49.51 6.67
C SER A 279 84.87 -48.01 6.81
N VAL A 280 85.26 -47.22 5.80
CA VAL A 280 85.09 -45.76 5.81
C VAL A 280 83.64 -45.38 5.58
N GLU A 281 82.98 -46.08 4.66
CA GLU A 281 81.55 -45.90 4.40
C GLU A 281 80.71 -46.17 5.66
N GLN A 282 81.00 -47.27 6.36
CA GLN A 282 80.22 -47.69 7.53
C GLN A 282 80.53 -46.86 8.79
N GLN A 283 81.79 -46.47 9.01
CA GLN A 283 82.18 -45.70 10.20
C GLN A 283 81.90 -44.20 10.08
N TRP A 284 82.01 -43.62 8.88
CA TRP A 284 82.05 -42.16 8.71
C TRP A 284 80.99 -41.65 7.73
N LEU A 285 80.84 -42.28 6.57
CA LEU A 285 79.94 -41.77 5.54
C LEU A 285 78.46 -41.96 5.92
N GLU A 286 78.04 -43.17 6.27
CA GLU A 286 76.66 -43.46 6.64
C GLU A 286 76.17 -42.67 7.87
N PRO A 287 76.91 -42.62 9.00
CA PRO A 287 76.47 -41.86 10.16
C PRO A 287 76.39 -40.36 9.87
N SER A 288 77.33 -39.82 9.10
CA SER A 288 77.32 -38.41 8.70
C SER A 288 76.15 -38.09 7.76
N LEU A 289 75.83 -38.98 6.81
CA LEU A 289 74.65 -38.83 5.96
C LEU A 289 73.34 -38.96 6.76
N LYS A 290 73.26 -39.84 7.75
CA LYS A 290 72.09 -39.96 8.65
C LYS A 290 71.89 -38.71 9.52
N THR A 291 72.97 -38.11 10.01
CA THR A 291 72.87 -36.84 10.76
C THR A 291 72.51 -35.66 9.87
N LEU A 292 72.99 -35.65 8.62
CA LEU A 292 72.63 -34.64 7.62
C LEU A 292 71.18 -34.80 7.17
N SER A 293 70.69 -36.03 6.96
CA SER A 293 69.28 -36.28 6.64
C SER A 293 68.34 -35.95 7.81
N PHE A 294 68.78 -36.13 9.06
CA PHE A 294 68.03 -35.65 10.22
C PHE A 294 67.90 -34.13 10.25
N LYS A 295 68.98 -33.39 9.92
CA LYS A 295 68.94 -31.94 9.76
C LYS A 295 68.01 -31.52 8.62
N ASN A 296 68.07 -32.20 7.48
CA ASN A 296 67.14 -31.99 6.38
C ASN A 296 65.68 -32.34 6.76
N GLY A 297 65.47 -33.29 7.68
CA GLY A 297 64.16 -33.55 8.29
C GLY A 297 63.65 -32.35 9.10
N SER A 298 64.54 -31.58 9.72
CA SER A 298 64.17 -30.36 10.47
C SER A 298 63.95 -29.13 9.59
N SER A 299 64.64 -29.02 8.45
CA SER A 299 64.31 -28.00 7.44
C SER A 299 62.97 -28.34 6.77
N LEU A 300 62.69 -29.62 6.51
CA LEU A 300 61.39 -30.08 6.03
C LEU A 300 60.25 -29.87 7.04
N SER A 301 60.49 -30.04 8.35
CA SER A 301 59.47 -29.71 9.35
C SER A 301 59.22 -28.21 9.42
N ARG A 302 60.26 -27.38 9.31
CA ARG A 302 60.14 -25.92 9.24
C ARG A 302 59.39 -25.47 7.98
N SER A 303 59.62 -26.14 6.84
CA SER A 303 58.89 -25.85 5.62
C SER A 303 57.43 -26.32 5.69
N ALA A 304 57.16 -27.45 6.33
CA ALA A 304 55.79 -27.89 6.60
C ALA A 304 55.03 -26.92 7.52
N GLU A 305 55.66 -26.42 8.58
CA GLU A 305 55.08 -25.39 9.47
C GLU A 305 54.85 -24.07 8.74
N ALA A 306 55.80 -23.64 7.91
CA ALA A 306 55.66 -22.43 7.09
C ALA A 306 54.53 -22.57 6.06
N LEU A 307 54.41 -23.74 5.41
CA LEU A 307 53.30 -24.05 4.49
C LEU A 307 51.96 -24.09 5.24
N GLY A 308 51.92 -24.66 6.45
CA GLY A 308 50.74 -24.60 7.33
C GLY A 308 50.31 -23.17 7.61
N TYR A 309 51.26 -22.30 8.00
CA TYR A 309 51.00 -20.87 8.18
C TYR A 309 50.52 -20.19 6.89
N THR A 310 51.09 -20.53 5.72
CA THR A 310 50.62 -19.97 4.45
C THR A 310 49.18 -20.38 4.15
N LEU A 311 48.81 -21.61 4.46
CA LEU A 311 47.45 -22.12 4.25
C LEU A 311 46.46 -21.44 5.19
N ASP A 312 46.80 -21.31 6.48
CA ASP A 312 45.99 -20.58 7.46
C ASP A 312 45.79 -19.10 7.07
N CYS A 313 46.83 -18.46 6.52
CA CYS A 313 46.74 -17.10 6.01
C CYS A 313 45.85 -17.00 4.77
N LEU A 314 45.93 -17.96 3.85
CA LEU A 314 45.05 -18.00 2.67
C LEU A 314 43.59 -18.26 3.06
N ASP A 315 43.33 -19.15 4.01
CA ASP A 315 42.00 -19.39 4.56
C ASP A 315 41.44 -18.13 5.25
N TYR A 316 42.27 -17.42 6.02
CA TYR A 316 41.91 -16.13 6.60
C TYR A 316 41.54 -15.09 5.54
N LEU A 317 42.30 -15.01 4.44
CA LEU A 317 41.99 -14.10 3.33
C LEU A 317 40.67 -14.48 2.64
N LEU A 318 40.40 -15.77 2.44
CA LEU A 318 39.14 -16.26 1.88
C LEU A 318 37.96 -15.92 2.79
N ASP A 319 38.01 -16.26 4.08
CA ASP A 319 36.95 -15.95 5.05
C ASP A 319 36.67 -14.45 5.13
N ARG A 320 37.73 -13.63 5.10
CA ARG A 320 37.62 -12.18 5.14
C ARG A 320 36.98 -11.62 3.87
N THR A 321 37.36 -12.11 2.69
CA THR A 321 36.75 -11.69 1.42
C THR A 321 35.30 -12.12 1.30
N ASP A 322 34.94 -13.32 1.77
CA ASP A 322 33.55 -13.79 1.83
C ASP A 322 32.69 -12.92 2.76
N LEU A 323 33.23 -12.55 3.93
CA LEU A 323 32.55 -11.66 4.86
C LEU A 323 32.36 -10.26 4.26
N ALA A 324 33.37 -9.73 3.57
CA ALA A 324 33.27 -8.46 2.87
C ALA A 324 32.24 -8.51 1.73
N LEU A 325 32.24 -9.58 0.93
CA LEU A 325 31.28 -9.81 -0.14
C LEU A 325 29.85 -9.85 0.40
N ASN A 326 29.61 -10.59 1.47
CA ASN A 326 28.29 -10.64 2.12
C ASN A 326 27.83 -9.25 2.58
N ARG A 327 28.72 -8.45 3.19
CA ARG A 327 28.41 -7.07 3.57
C ARG A 327 28.08 -6.20 2.36
N VAL A 328 28.87 -6.27 1.30
CA VAL A 328 28.62 -5.51 0.06
C VAL A 328 27.29 -5.91 -0.58
N LEU A 329 26.96 -7.21 -0.63
CA LEU A 329 25.67 -7.68 -1.13
C LEU A 329 24.50 -7.14 -0.31
N THR A 330 24.59 -7.18 1.02
CA THR A 330 23.54 -6.61 1.88
C THR A 330 23.36 -5.12 1.64
N LEU A 331 24.46 -4.37 1.56
CA LEU A 331 24.43 -2.93 1.26
C LEU A 331 23.87 -2.64 -0.13
N LYS A 332 24.22 -3.44 -1.13
CA LYS A 332 23.66 -3.31 -2.48
C LYS A 332 22.16 -3.58 -2.47
N SER A 333 21.69 -4.56 -1.70
CA SER A 333 20.25 -4.81 -1.53
C SER A 333 19.53 -3.66 -0.83
N HIS A 334 20.19 -2.99 0.13
CA HIS A 334 19.67 -1.78 0.76
C HIS A 334 19.63 -0.60 -0.22
N GLU A 335 20.66 -0.42 -1.03
CA GLU A 335 20.72 0.61 -2.07
C GLU A 335 19.62 0.41 -3.13
N THR A 336 19.40 -0.82 -3.59
CA THR A 336 18.34 -1.11 -4.58
C THR A 336 16.96 -0.91 -3.98
N ALA A 337 16.74 -1.33 -2.73
CA ALA A 337 15.48 -1.08 -2.02
C ALA A 337 15.25 0.43 -1.79
N ALA A 338 16.28 1.17 -1.37
CA ALA A 338 16.22 2.62 -1.20
C ALA A 338 15.95 3.33 -2.54
N ALA A 339 16.60 2.91 -3.62
CA ALA A 339 16.36 3.44 -4.96
C ALA A 339 14.93 3.16 -5.46
N ALA A 340 14.38 1.97 -5.17
CA ALA A 340 13.00 1.64 -5.48
C ALA A 340 12.02 2.53 -4.70
N LEU A 341 12.24 2.71 -3.39
CA LEU A 341 11.44 3.63 -2.57
C LEU A 341 11.55 5.09 -3.04
N LEU A 342 12.75 5.52 -3.43
CA LEU A 342 12.96 6.85 -4.01
C LEU A 342 12.19 7.00 -5.33
N ALA A 343 12.16 5.96 -6.17
CA ALA A 343 11.44 5.98 -7.44
C ALA A 343 9.92 6.00 -7.24
N THR A 344 9.39 5.16 -6.34
CA THR A 344 7.95 5.15 -6.03
C THR A 344 7.50 6.46 -5.40
N ALA A 345 8.28 6.99 -4.45
CA ALA A 345 7.95 8.27 -3.81
C ALA A 345 8.01 9.44 -4.80
N LYS A 346 9.01 9.49 -5.70
CA LYS A 346 9.05 10.49 -6.77
C LYS A 346 7.88 10.36 -7.74
N HIS A 347 7.44 9.13 -8.03
CA HIS A 347 6.26 8.90 -8.85
C HIS A 347 4.99 9.42 -8.17
N GLU A 348 4.79 9.12 -6.89
CA GLU A 348 3.66 9.60 -6.09
C GLU A 348 3.63 11.14 -5.96
N VAL A 349 4.79 11.78 -5.76
CA VAL A 349 4.89 13.25 -5.73
C VAL A 349 4.62 13.86 -7.11
N SER A 350 5.00 13.18 -8.19
CA SER A 350 4.79 13.65 -9.57
C SER A 350 3.38 13.41 -10.09
N THR A 351 2.61 12.50 -9.50
CA THR A 351 1.21 12.29 -9.92
C THR A 351 0.37 13.48 -9.51
N PRO A 352 -0.15 14.29 -10.46
CA PRO A 352 -1.04 15.38 -10.10
C PRO A 352 -2.32 14.76 -9.54
N VAL A 353 -2.74 15.21 -8.35
CA VAL A 353 -4.07 14.93 -7.82
C VAL A 353 -5.05 15.49 -8.86
N THR A 354 -5.62 14.60 -9.68
CA THR A 354 -6.68 14.96 -10.60
C THR A 354 -7.83 15.45 -9.73
N SER A 355 -7.98 16.77 -9.67
CA SER A 355 -9.18 17.39 -9.15
C SER A 355 -10.30 16.92 -10.05
N SER A 356 -11.07 15.93 -9.56
CA SER A 356 -12.35 15.55 -10.12
C SER A 356 -13.34 16.71 -9.95
N THR A 357 -13.14 17.76 -10.74
CA THR A 357 -14.15 18.76 -11.06
C THR A 357 -14.87 18.26 -12.30
N SER A 358 -15.71 17.24 -12.13
CA SER A 358 -16.84 17.00 -13.01
C SER A 358 -18.09 17.13 -12.16
N HIS A 359 -18.78 18.25 -12.30
CA HIS A 359 -20.17 18.38 -11.92
C HIS A 359 -21.02 17.81 -13.07
N PRO A 360 -21.71 16.68 -12.90
CA PRO A 360 -22.90 16.41 -13.69
C PRO A 360 -24.09 16.98 -12.91
N HIS A 361 -24.60 18.13 -13.37
CA HIS A 361 -25.97 18.52 -13.07
C HIS A 361 -26.91 17.47 -13.68
N THR A 362 -27.39 16.53 -12.87
CA THR A 362 -28.55 15.71 -13.22
C THR A 362 -29.49 15.62 -12.01
N THR A 363 -30.61 16.32 -12.18
CA THR A 363 -31.95 16.01 -11.67
C THR A 363 -32.07 15.18 -10.39
N SER A 364 -32.46 15.89 -9.33
CA SER A 364 -33.41 15.47 -8.29
C SER A 364 -34.09 14.12 -8.56
N SER A 365 -33.53 13.05 -8.00
CA SER A 365 -34.32 11.91 -7.55
C SER A 365 -34.06 11.71 -6.06
N ARG A 366 -35.17 11.70 -5.34
CA ARG A 366 -35.28 11.72 -3.89
C ARG A 366 -35.14 10.26 -3.41
N PRO A 367 -34.10 9.84 -2.68
CA PRO A 367 -34.12 8.54 -2.04
C PRO A 367 -34.92 8.65 -0.74
N LYS A 368 -35.98 7.86 -0.66
CA LYS A 368 -36.75 7.63 0.56
C LYS A 368 -35.81 7.03 1.61
N SER A 369 -35.77 7.67 2.77
CA SER A 369 -35.16 7.16 3.99
C SER A 369 -35.73 5.78 4.34
N LEU A 370 -34.88 4.76 4.34
CA LEU A 370 -35.12 3.50 5.02
C LEU A 370 -34.27 3.50 6.28
N ILE A 371 -34.99 3.65 7.39
CA ILE A 371 -34.55 3.39 8.75
C ILE A 371 -34.12 1.92 8.80
N THR A 372 -32.86 1.68 9.15
CA THR A 372 -32.47 0.42 9.79
C THR A 372 -31.58 0.76 10.99
N ASP A 373 -32.17 0.56 12.16
CA ASP A 373 -31.49 0.46 13.43
C ASP A 373 -30.45 -0.65 13.38
N THR A 374 -29.18 -0.31 13.55
CA THR A 374 -28.15 -1.28 13.96
C THR A 374 -27.36 -0.71 15.12
N MET A 375 -27.85 -1.08 16.30
CA MET A 375 -27.17 -1.33 17.57
C MET A 375 -25.74 -0.78 17.72
N MET A 376 -25.64 0.24 18.58
CA MET A 376 -24.44 0.60 19.30
C MET A 376 -23.97 -0.57 20.18
N THR A 377 -22.82 -1.16 19.87
CA THR A 377 -22.01 -1.91 20.85
C THR A 377 -20.96 -0.96 21.46
N PRO A 378 -20.94 -0.77 22.78
CA PRO A 378 -19.90 0.00 23.44
C PRO A 378 -18.64 -0.85 23.61
N ALA A 379 -17.51 -0.39 23.07
CA ALA A 379 -16.20 -0.93 23.39
C ALA A 379 -15.78 -0.52 24.82
N PRO A 380 -15.13 -1.39 25.61
CA PRO A 380 -14.80 -1.10 27.00
C PRO A 380 -13.62 -0.13 27.10
N SER A 381 -13.88 1.02 27.73
CA SER A 381 -12.85 1.92 28.26
C SER A 381 -12.11 1.21 29.39
N ARG A 382 -10.87 0.76 29.14
CA ARG A 382 -9.94 0.37 30.20
C ARG A 382 -9.15 1.60 30.64
N THR A 383 -9.63 2.17 31.74
CA THR A 383 -8.86 3.03 32.64
C THR A 383 -7.62 2.30 33.13
N ALA A 384 -6.43 2.85 32.84
CA ALA A 384 -5.19 2.52 33.54
C ALA A 384 -4.71 3.80 34.27
N PRO A 385 -4.17 3.67 35.51
CA PRO A 385 -3.90 4.81 36.37
C PRO A 385 -2.62 5.55 35.94
N PRO A 386 -2.50 6.87 36.21
CA PRO A 386 -1.25 7.58 36.04
C PRO A 386 -0.31 7.24 37.20
N SER A 387 0.66 6.35 36.96
CA SER A 387 1.79 6.21 37.88
C SER A 387 2.80 7.32 37.62
N ASN A 388 2.77 8.32 38.49
CA ASN A 388 3.82 9.31 38.67
C ASN A 388 5.17 8.61 38.88
N ARG A 389 6.11 8.72 37.93
CA ARG A 389 7.54 8.64 38.25
C ARG A 389 8.30 9.83 37.70
N ARG A 390 8.35 10.81 38.60
CA ARG A 390 9.36 11.86 38.81
C ARG A 390 10.52 11.86 37.80
N ARG A 391 10.56 12.93 37.01
CA ARG A 391 11.78 13.65 36.67
C ARG A 391 12.59 13.94 37.95
N SER A 392 13.81 13.43 38.01
CA SER A 392 14.91 14.06 38.72
C SER A 392 16.18 13.90 37.89
N SER A 393 16.75 15.04 37.53
CA SER A 393 18.05 15.23 36.92
C SER A 393 19.20 14.75 37.80
N PHE A 394 20.36 14.49 37.16
CA PHE A 394 21.70 14.68 37.71
C PHE A 394 22.27 13.56 38.62
N SER A 395 23.09 12.65 38.05
CA SER A 395 24.50 12.42 38.46
C SER A 395 25.09 11.09 37.95
N THR A 396 26.39 11.13 37.65
CA THR A 396 27.38 10.04 37.46
C THR A 396 27.42 9.23 36.16
N PRO A 397 28.61 9.08 35.52
CA PRO A 397 28.77 8.40 34.24
C PRO A 397 29.38 6.99 34.39
N TYR A 398 28.76 6.05 35.12
CA TYR A 398 29.18 4.64 35.11
C TYR A 398 28.02 3.74 35.53
N ASP A 399 26.99 3.62 34.69
CA ASP A 399 26.07 2.48 34.74
C ASP A 399 26.22 1.67 33.45
N ALA A 400 26.34 0.36 33.62
CA ALA A 400 26.79 -0.57 32.59
C ALA A 400 25.87 -0.54 31.35
N PRO A 401 26.43 -0.62 30.13
CA PRO A 401 25.66 -0.59 28.87
C PRO A 401 24.62 -1.71 28.77
N LEU A 402 24.75 -2.76 29.59
CA LEU A 402 23.84 -3.88 29.66
C LEU A 402 22.47 -3.50 30.24
N ASP A 403 22.43 -2.59 31.22
CA ASP A 403 21.18 -2.21 31.88
C ASP A 403 20.35 -1.29 30.97
N HIS A 404 21.01 -0.41 30.24
CA HIS A 404 20.36 0.44 29.23
C HIS A 404 19.85 -0.38 28.02
N LEU A 405 20.55 -1.47 27.66
CA LEU A 405 20.07 -2.45 26.69
C LEU A 405 18.87 -3.24 27.21
N SER A 406 18.89 -3.64 28.49
CA SER A 406 17.77 -4.36 29.11
C SER A 406 16.50 -3.51 29.23
N ASP A 407 16.63 -2.22 29.53
CA ASP A 407 15.51 -1.27 29.59
C ASP A 407 14.95 -0.94 28.19
N SER A 408 15.83 -0.76 27.19
CA SER A 408 15.40 -0.56 25.79
C SER A 408 14.74 -1.79 25.18
N LEU A 409 15.09 -2.99 25.64
CA LEU A 409 14.48 -4.26 25.23
C LEU A 409 13.30 -4.69 26.14
N ALA A 410 12.98 -3.90 27.17
CA ALA A 410 11.95 -4.16 28.18
C ALA A 410 12.07 -5.56 28.85
N LEU A 411 13.29 -5.94 29.23
CA LEU A 411 13.58 -7.23 29.88
C LEU A 411 13.87 -7.01 31.38
N SER A 412 13.00 -7.54 32.25
CA SER A 412 13.29 -7.60 33.69
C SER A 412 14.08 -8.88 33.98
N LEU A 413 15.39 -8.74 34.21
CA LEU A 413 16.27 -9.86 34.54
C LEU A 413 16.36 -10.04 36.07
N PRO A 414 15.91 -11.18 36.65
CA PRO A 414 16.27 -11.53 38.02
C PRO A 414 17.71 -12.05 38.11
N SER A 415 18.41 -11.63 39.17
CA SER A 415 19.85 -11.81 39.44
C SER A 415 20.38 -13.26 39.49
N SER A 416 19.56 -14.30 39.29
CA SER A 416 19.96 -15.68 39.61
C SER A 416 20.26 -16.61 38.41
N SER A 417 19.99 -16.23 37.16
CA SER A 417 20.53 -16.93 35.97
C SER A 417 20.15 -16.18 34.67
N PRO A 418 20.95 -15.17 34.26
CA PRO A 418 20.58 -14.29 33.16
C PRO A 418 20.49 -15.03 31.81
N THR A 419 21.29 -16.06 31.59
CA THR A 419 21.41 -16.75 30.29
C THR A 419 20.20 -17.62 29.94
N VAL A 420 19.58 -18.27 30.92
CA VAL A 420 18.42 -19.16 30.70
C VAL A 420 17.16 -18.33 30.45
N HIS A 421 16.97 -17.25 31.22
CA HIS A 421 15.85 -16.34 31.04
C HIS A 421 15.94 -15.57 29.72
N LEU A 422 17.13 -15.11 29.32
CA LEU A 422 17.33 -14.48 28.02
C LEU A 422 16.98 -15.44 26.87
N ARG A 423 17.42 -16.69 26.93
CA ARG A 423 17.04 -17.70 25.92
C ARG A 423 15.54 -17.95 25.87
N HIS A 424 14.88 -18.06 27.02
CA HIS A 424 13.42 -18.21 27.07
C HIS A 424 12.71 -16.99 26.49
N THR A 425 13.12 -15.77 26.86
CA THR A 425 12.51 -14.54 26.34
C THR A 425 12.76 -14.36 24.84
N LEU A 426 13.95 -14.72 24.33
CA LEU A 426 14.21 -14.72 22.89
C LEU A 426 13.36 -15.76 22.17
N HIS A 427 13.19 -16.94 22.73
CA HIS A 427 12.33 -17.98 22.17
C HIS A 427 10.87 -17.52 22.14
N ASP A 428 10.35 -16.96 23.25
CA ASP A 428 9.00 -16.40 23.32
C ASP A 428 8.82 -15.27 22.30
N ARG A 429 9.80 -14.38 22.16
CA ARG A 429 9.73 -13.28 21.18
C ARG A 429 9.75 -13.79 19.76
N LEU A 430 10.60 -14.75 19.42
CA LEU A 430 10.62 -15.40 18.11
C LEU A 430 9.30 -16.12 17.81
N GLN A 431 8.71 -16.79 18.80
CA GLN A 431 7.41 -17.44 18.67
C GLN A 431 6.30 -16.40 18.49
N THR A 432 6.32 -15.28 19.22
CA THR A 432 5.35 -14.20 19.03
C THR A 432 5.47 -13.56 17.65
N LEU A 433 6.69 -13.36 17.14
CA LEU A 433 6.91 -12.86 15.78
C LEU A 433 6.38 -13.85 14.74
N ALA A 434 6.66 -15.14 14.87
CA ALA A 434 6.15 -16.16 13.96
C ALA A 434 4.61 -16.24 14.00
N ASN A 435 4.00 -16.05 15.17
CA ASN A 435 2.55 -15.99 15.29
C ASN A 435 1.99 -14.71 14.66
N ILE A 436 2.61 -13.56 14.89
CA ILE A 436 2.20 -12.29 14.29
C ILE A 436 2.29 -12.39 12.76
N THR A 437 3.41 -12.85 12.20
CA THR A 437 3.57 -13.00 10.74
C THR A 437 2.54 -13.96 10.14
N ARG A 438 2.25 -15.08 10.81
CA ARG A 438 1.20 -16.00 10.37
C ARG A 438 -0.18 -15.36 10.43
N THR A 439 -0.49 -14.62 11.50
CA THR A 439 -1.78 -13.94 11.63
C THR A 439 -1.94 -12.82 10.60
N THR A 440 -0.89 -12.01 10.37
CA THR A 440 -0.93 -10.94 9.38
C THR A 440 -1.07 -11.51 7.98
N GLN A 441 -0.31 -12.57 7.64
CA GLN A 441 -0.45 -13.28 6.37
C GLN A 441 -1.87 -13.81 6.19
N SER A 442 -2.43 -14.51 7.19
CA SER A 442 -3.79 -15.05 7.10
C SER A 442 -4.84 -13.94 6.97
N THR A 443 -4.68 -12.80 7.66
CA THR A 443 -5.59 -11.66 7.51
C THR A 443 -5.49 -11.02 6.12
N LEU A 444 -4.28 -10.91 5.56
CA LEU A 444 -4.07 -10.39 4.22
C LEU A 444 -4.64 -11.32 3.15
N GLU A 445 -4.44 -12.63 3.28
CA GLU A 445 -5.04 -13.62 2.40
C GLU A 445 -6.57 -13.55 2.45
N HIS A 446 -7.14 -13.39 3.64
CA HIS A 446 -8.59 -13.29 3.81
C HIS A 446 -9.16 -12.00 3.21
N THR A 447 -8.54 -10.84 3.44
CA THR A 447 -9.01 -9.56 2.87
C THR A 447 -8.80 -9.53 1.36
N ALA A 448 -7.69 -10.05 0.85
CA ALA A 448 -7.46 -10.17 -0.59
C ALA A 448 -8.50 -11.09 -1.25
N ALA A 449 -8.80 -12.23 -0.64
CA ALA A 449 -9.84 -13.15 -1.13
C ALA A 449 -11.23 -12.48 -1.14
N ALA A 450 -11.57 -11.72 -0.09
CA ALA A 450 -12.81 -10.97 -0.03
C ALA A 450 -12.89 -9.90 -1.14
N HIS A 451 -11.83 -9.11 -1.34
CA HIS A 451 -11.79 -8.11 -2.41
C HIS A 451 -11.88 -8.73 -3.81
N ILE A 452 -11.24 -9.89 -4.03
CA ILE A 452 -11.35 -10.62 -5.31
C ILE A 452 -12.78 -11.15 -5.51
N ALA A 453 -13.43 -11.64 -4.45
CA ALA A 453 -14.82 -12.08 -4.51
C ALA A 453 -15.76 -10.92 -4.81
N ASP A 454 -15.62 -9.79 -4.13
CA ASP A 454 -16.40 -8.57 -4.38
C ASP A 454 -16.17 -8.04 -5.79
N ALA A 455 -14.93 -8.03 -6.28
CA ALA A 455 -14.61 -7.65 -7.65
C ALA A 455 -15.27 -8.60 -8.67
N ARG A 456 -15.28 -9.92 -8.40
CA ARG A 456 -15.99 -10.88 -9.25
C ARG A 456 -17.50 -10.62 -9.27
N ILE A 457 -18.10 -10.32 -8.12
CA ILE A 457 -19.53 -9.98 -8.03
C ILE A 457 -19.80 -8.68 -8.78
N ALA A 458 -18.96 -7.65 -8.62
CA ALA A 458 -19.10 -6.39 -9.35
C ALA A 458 -18.98 -6.59 -10.87
N ILE A 459 -18.02 -7.40 -11.33
CA ILE A 459 -17.88 -7.76 -12.75
C ILE A 459 -19.10 -8.54 -13.23
N GLN A 460 -19.64 -9.46 -12.44
CA GLN A 460 -20.87 -10.18 -12.75
C GLN A 460 -22.05 -9.21 -12.86
N LEU A 461 -22.23 -8.29 -11.91
CA LEU A 461 -23.30 -7.28 -11.96
C LEU A 461 -23.17 -6.36 -13.18
N VAL A 462 -21.96 -5.93 -13.53
CA VAL A 462 -21.72 -5.12 -14.74
C VAL A 462 -22.02 -5.94 -15.99
N ARG A 463 -21.57 -7.20 -16.04
CA ARG A 463 -21.86 -8.11 -17.14
C ARG A 463 -23.35 -8.35 -17.28
N ASP A 464 -24.06 -8.60 -16.19
CA ASP A 464 -25.50 -8.85 -16.17
C ASP A 464 -26.28 -7.59 -16.55
N SER A 465 -25.81 -6.41 -16.13
CA SER A 465 -26.37 -5.12 -16.56
C SER A 465 -26.20 -4.90 -18.07
N VAL A 466 -25.01 -5.20 -18.61
CA VAL A 466 -24.72 -5.07 -20.05
C VAL A 466 -25.50 -6.11 -20.87
N LEU A 467 -25.65 -7.34 -20.35
CA LEU A 467 -26.43 -8.39 -21.00
C LEU A 467 -27.94 -8.14 -20.88
N ALA A 468 -28.43 -7.50 -19.81
CA ALA A 468 -29.83 -7.13 -19.67
C ALA A 468 -30.28 -6.07 -20.69
N GLU A 469 -29.38 -5.19 -21.13
CA GLU A 469 -29.63 -4.22 -22.20
C GLU A 469 -29.46 -4.82 -23.61
N SER A 470 -28.98 -6.07 -23.71
CA SER A 470 -28.73 -6.77 -24.96
C SER A 470 -29.86 -7.76 -25.28
N PRO A 471 -30.27 -7.92 -26.56
CA PRO A 471 -31.25 -8.95 -26.95
C PRO A 471 -30.74 -10.40 -26.76
N PHE A 472 -29.52 -10.58 -26.28
CA PHE A 472 -28.90 -11.86 -25.91
C PHE A 472 -28.86 -12.09 -24.38
N ALA A 473 -29.79 -11.47 -23.63
CA ALA A 473 -29.84 -11.52 -22.16
C ALA A 473 -29.83 -12.95 -21.60
N GLU A 474 -30.44 -13.90 -22.30
CA GLU A 474 -30.33 -15.33 -21.99
C GLU A 474 -29.38 -16.00 -22.98
N VAL A 475 -28.17 -16.33 -22.49
CA VAL A 475 -27.21 -17.14 -23.24
C VAL A 475 -27.67 -18.60 -23.16
N HIS A 476 -28.48 -19.03 -24.12
CA HIS A 476 -28.78 -20.45 -24.32
C HIS A 476 -27.59 -21.14 -24.98
N LEU A 477 -27.31 -22.37 -24.55
CA LEU A 477 -26.32 -23.20 -25.26
C LEU A 477 -26.89 -23.56 -26.63
N VAL A 478 -26.03 -23.64 -27.65
CA VAL A 478 -26.43 -24.00 -29.03
C VAL A 478 -27.14 -25.36 -29.09
N ASP A 479 -26.89 -26.23 -28.10
CA ASP A 479 -27.57 -27.51 -27.91
C ASP A 479 -28.41 -27.52 -26.61
N PRO A 480 -29.76 -27.54 -26.70
CA PRO A 480 -30.64 -27.60 -25.54
C PRO A 480 -30.52 -28.92 -24.76
N GLY A 481 -30.02 -29.98 -25.39
CA GLY A 481 -29.73 -31.25 -24.71
C GLY A 481 -28.60 -31.11 -23.69
N ILE A 482 -27.54 -30.37 -24.05
CA ILE A 482 -26.41 -30.11 -23.15
C ILE A 482 -26.84 -29.20 -22.00
N GLU A 483 -27.68 -28.19 -22.26
CA GLU A 483 -28.23 -27.31 -21.21
C GLU A 483 -29.07 -28.08 -20.18
N SER A 484 -29.90 -29.02 -20.64
CA SER A 484 -30.65 -29.92 -19.77
C SER A 484 -29.72 -30.82 -18.92
N SER A 485 -28.63 -31.33 -19.52
CA SER A 485 -27.66 -32.17 -18.83
C SER A 485 -26.85 -31.39 -17.77
N ILE A 486 -26.52 -30.12 -18.04
CA ILE A 486 -25.86 -29.23 -17.09
C ILE A 486 -26.81 -28.86 -15.95
N GLY A 487 -28.10 -28.67 -16.25
CA GLY A 487 -29.14 -28.48 -15.24
C GLY A 487 -29.26 -29.68 -14.29
N VAL A 488 -29.25 -30.90 -14.84
CA VAL A 488 -29.24 -32.14 -14.04
C VAL A 488 -27.95 -32.25 -13.22
N LEU A 489 -26.79 -31.98 -13.81
CA LEU A 489 -25.51 -31.99 -13.09
C LEU A 489 -25.48 -30.95 -11.96
N GLY A 490 -26.03 -29.76 -12.18
CA GLY A 490 -26.17 -28.72 -11.16
C GLY A 490 -27.05 -29.17 -9.98
N GLN A 491 -28.15 -29.88 -10.26
CA GLN A 491 -28.98 -30.47 -9.21
C GLN A 491 -28.25 -31.59 -8.45
N GLU A 492 -27.47 -32.42 -9.14
CA GLU A 492 -26.66 -33.46 -8.49
C GLU A 492 -25.53 -32.89 -7.64
N VAL A 493 -24.83 -31.86 -8.12
CA VAL A 493 -23.81 -31.13 -7.35
C VAL A 493 -24.43 -30.44 -6.13
N GLY A 494 -25.63 -29.85 -6.27
CA GLY A 494 -26.38 -29.28 -5.14
C GLY A 494 -26.73 -30.34 -4.10
N LYS A 495 -27.20 -31.52 -4.53
CA LYS A 495 -27.45 -32.66 -3.63
C LYS A 495 -26.17 -33.14 -2.94
N LEU A 496 -25.04 -33.17 -3.66
CA LEU A 496 -23.74 -33.55 -3.09
C LEU A 496 -23.21 -32.52 -2.11
N SER A 497 -23.38 -31.22 -2.38
CA SER A 497 -23.04 -30.12 -1.46
C SER A 497 -23.84 -30.23 -0.16
N VAL A 498 -25.15 -30.44 -0.23
CA VAL A 498 -25.99 -30.61 0.97
C VAL A 498 -25.58 -31.86 1.76
N ARG A 499 -25.19 -32.94 1.08
CA ARG A 499 -24.65 -34.13 1.73
C ARG A 499 -23.28 -33.87 2.36
N LEU A 500 -22.41 -33.11 1.71
CA LEU A 500 -21.09 -32.75 2.23
C LEU A 500 -21.21 -31.86 3.47
N ASP A 501 -22.09 -30.86 3.45
CA ASP A 501 -22.38 -30.02 4.62
C ASP A 501 -23.00 -30.84 5.76
N GLY A 502 -23.81 -31.85 5.42
CA GLY A 502 -24.32 -32.83 6.38
C GLY A 502 -23.18 -33.61 7.05
N VAL A 503 -22.26 -34.14 6.24
CA VAL A 503 -21.08 -34.90 6.69
C VAL A 503 -20.12 -34.00 7.47
N GLU A 504 -19.92 -32.75 7.08
CA GLU A 504 -19.07 -31.80 7.82
C GLU A 504 -19.69 -31.44 9.17
N ARG A 505 -21.00 -31.23 9.23
CA ARG A 505 -21.74 -31.04 10.50
C ARG A 505 -21.63 -32.27 11.40
N GLU A 506 -21.79 -33.48 10.85
CA GLU A 506 -21.60 -34.73 11.58
C GLU A 506 -20.15 -34.89 12.05
N ALA A 507 -19.16 -34.58 11.21
CA ALA A 507 -17.74 -34.63 11.56
C ALA A 507 -17.37 -33.61 12.65
N ARG A 508 -17.97 -32.41 12.67
CA ARG A 508 -17.81 -31.43 13.76
C ARG A 508 -18.41 -31.92 15.07
N VAL A 509 -19.58 -32.56 15.04
CA VAL A 509 -20.21 -33.15 16.23
C VAL A 509 -19.38 -34.32 16.77
N VAL A 510 -18.87 -35.20 15.90
CA VAL A 510 -17.99 -36.32 16.29
C VAL A 510 -16.63 -35.81 16.82
N GLY A 511 -16.09 -34.74 16.21
CA GLY A 511 -14.85 -34.09 16.65
C GLY A 511 -14.98 -33.42 18.03
N GLN A 512 -16.09 -32.74 18.30
CA GLN A 512 -16.39 -32.16 19.61
C GLN A 512 -16.62 -33.26 20.67
N GLY A 513 -17.33 -34.34 20.35
CA GLY A 513 -17.53 -35.47 21.27
C GLY A 513 -16.23 -36.20 21.65
N ARG A 514 -15.25 -36.30 20.73
CA ARG A 514 -13.91 -36.84 21.04
C ARG A 514 -13.09 -35.90 21.92
N ASN A 515 -13.23 -34.58 21.78
CA ASN A 515 -12.54 -33.61 22.62
C ASN A 515 -13.11 -33.58 24.03
N VAL A 516 -14.43 -33.70 24.22
CA VAL A 516 -15.04 -33.79 25.56
C VAL A 516 -14.56 -35.05 26.31
N ARG A 517 -14.51 -36.22 25.65
CA ARG A 517 -13.92 -37.43 26.27
C ARG A 517 -12.42 -37.31 26.55
N ARG A 518 -11.69 -36.60 25.67
CA ARG A 518 -10.26 -36.32 25.89
C ARG A 518 -10.07 -35.37 27.07
N GLU A 519 -10.90 -34.34 27.21
CA GLU A 519 -10.90 -33.41 28.35
C GLU A 519 -11.32 -34.09 29.65
N GLU A 520 -12.29 -35.00 29.64
CA GLU A 520 -12.61 -35.85 30.80
C GLU A 520 -11.44 -36.78 31.18
N MET A 521 -10.74 -37.36 30.20
CA MET A 521 -9.51 -38.12 30.46
C MET A 521 -8.41 -37.23 31.03
N VAL A 522 -8.19 -36.03 30.48
CA VAL A 522 -7.17 -35.10 30.98
C VAL A 522 -7.54 -34.57 32.37
N ALA A 523 -8.81 -34.34 32.68
CA ALA A 523 -9.26 -33.95 34.02
C ALA A 523 -9.11 -35.07 35.05
N ARG A 524 -9.31 -36.34 34.65
CA ARG A 524 -9.15 -37.51 35.53
C ARG A 524 -7.69 -37.87 35.83
N TRP A 525 -6.76 -37.46 34.97
CA TRP A 525 -5.34 -37.83 35.08
C TRP A 525 -4.38 -36.64 35.23
N GLY A 526 -4.82 -35.41 34.98
CA GLY A 526 -4.02 -34.18 35.08
C GLY A 526 -4.06 -33.50 36.47
N GLY A 527 -4.79 -34.06 37.42
CA GLY A 527 -4.88 -33.57 38.80
C GLY A 527 -3.94 -34.31 39.75
N ARG A 528 -2.62 -34.30 39.51
CA ARG A 528 -1.56 -34.51 40.52
C ARG A 528 -0.20 -34.22 39.87
N GLY A 529 0.30 -33.03 40.15
CA GLY A 529 1.65 -32.55 39.88
C GLY A 529 1.86 -31.31 40.71
#